data_AF-A0A344LLS6-F1
#
_entry.id   AF-A0A344LLS6-F1
#
_cell.length_a   1.000
_cell.length_b   1.000
_cell.length_c   1.000
_cell.angle_alpha   90.00
_cell.angle_beta   90.00
_cell.angle_gamma   90.00
#
_symmetry.space_group_name_H-M   'P 1'
#
loop_
_entity.id
_entity.type
_entity.pdbx_description
1 polymer ?
#
loop_
_entity_poly.entity_id
_entity_poly.type
_entity_poly.pdbx_seq_one_letter_code
_entity_poly.pdbx_strand_id
1 'polypeptide(L)'
;MPQPVKASWYLWIAASVVMVLGFVLSLALKQQIIDLTLDLPRDPRLTAEQVAGGITTVLWTFLVGAIVFAALFLLFAWKAKDGTRSARTVLTVLAVVTVVFQVLFFTNEAKLLACALIIAATVCLYLPSARPYFPKLPKR
;
A
#
# COMPACT_ATOMS: atom_id res chain seq x y z
N MET A 1 9.99 -13.15 20.16
CA MET A 1 9.01 -12.33 19.41
C MET A 1 7.67 -13.03 19.44
N PRO A 2 6.57 -12.37 19.84
CA PRO A 2 5.25 -12.99 19.87
C PRO A 2 4.82 -13.46 18.47
N GLN A 3 4.17 -14.62 18.38
CA GLN A 3 3.62 -15.19 17.14
C GLN A 3 2.85 -14.15 16.27
N PRO A 4 1.96 -13.30 16.83
CA PRO A 4 1.23 -12.29 16.04
C PRO A 4 2.14 -11.24 15.39
N VAL A 5 3.22 -10.83 16.07
CA VAL A 5 4.14 -9.83 15.53
C VAL A 5 4.96 -10.45 14.40
N LYS A 6 5.34 -11.73 14.52
CA LYS A 6 6.02 -12.47 13.45
C LYS A 6 5.12 -12.58 12.22
N ALA A 7 3.84 -12.94 12.40
CA ALA A 7 2.86 -12.99 11.31
C ALA A 7 2.67 -11.61 10.65
N SER A 8 2.49 -10.56 11.46
CA SER A 8 2.40 -9.18 10.96
C SER A 8 3.59 -8.79 10.08
N TRP A 9 4.81 -9.13 10.51
CA TRP A 9 6.02 -8.83 9.77
C TRP A 9 6.03 -9.44 8.37
N TYR A 10 5.65 -10.72 8.24
CA TYR A 10 5.53 -11.36 6.92
C TYR A 10 4.38 -10.79 6.10
N LEU A 11 3.27 -10.42 6.73
CA LEU A 11 2.14 -9.79 6.03
C LEU A 11 2.51 -8.42 5.48
N TRP A 12 3.33 -7.63 6.18
CA TRP A 12 3.86 -6.35 5.66
C TRP A 12 4.76 -6.55 4.44
N ILE A 13 5.60 -7.59 4.44
CA ILE A 13 6.43 -7.95 3.29
C ILE A 13 5.54 -8.36 2.11
N ALA A 14 4.61 -9.29 2.34
CA ALA A 14 3.69 -9.76 1.31
C ALA A 14 2.86 -8.61 0.72
N ALA A 15 2.27 -7.76 1.57
CA ALA A 15 1.52 -6.57 1.16
C ALA A 15 2.36 -5.64 0.28
N SER A 16 3.61 -5.38 0.66
CA SER A 16 4.53 -4.52 -0.07
C SER A 16 4.83 -5.07 -1.47
N VAL A 17 5.10 -6.38 -1.56
CA VAL A 17 5.36 -7.06 -2.84
C VAL A 17 4.12 -7.04 -3.72
N VAL A 18 2.96 -7.44 -3.21
CA VAL A 18 1.70 -7.47 -3.97
C VAL A 18 1.32 -6.06 -4.46
N MET A 19 1.49 -5.04 -3.61
CA MET A 19 1.22 -3.66 -3.98
C MET A 19 2.11 -3.21 -5.15
N VAL A 20 3.42 -3.41 -5.06
CA VAL A 20 4.35 -3.02 -6.14
C VAL A 20 4.04 -3.80 -7.41
N LEU A 21 3.83 -5.11 -7.33
CA LEU A 21 3.46 -5.95 -8.47
C LEU A 21 2.15 -5.49 -9.12
N GLY A 22 1.16 -5.06 -8.33
CA GLY A 22 -0.09 -4.50 -8.85
C GLY A 22 0.11 -3.25 -9.71
N PHE A 23 1.05 -2.37 -9.33
CA PHE A 23 1.40 -1.19 -10.14
C PHE A 23 2.29 -1.53 -11.33
N VAL A 24 3.22 -2.47 -11.19
CA VAL A 24 4.02 -2.99 -12.32
C VAL A 24 3.11 -3.61 -13.39
N LEU A 25 2.12 -4.41 -12.98
CA LEU A 25 1.14 -4.98 -13.88
C LEU A 25 0.29 -3.89 -14.56
N SER A 26 -0.10 -2.85 -13.81
CA SER A 26 -0.83 -1.70 -14.38
C SER A 26 0.01 -0.99 -15.48
N LEU A 27 1.33 -0.88 -15.29
CA LEU A 27 2.23 -0.34 -16.32
C LEU A 27 2.42 -1.29 -17.50
N ALA A 28 2.49 -2.61 -17.26
CA ALA A 28 2.57 -3.60 -18.33
C ALA A 28 1.30 -3.58 -19.21
N LEU A 29 0.14 -3.36 -18.60
CA LEU A 29 -1.16 -3.24 -19.27
C LEU A 29 -1.51 -1.81 -19.69
N LYS A 30 -0.54 -0.88 -19.65
CA LYS A 30 -0.77 0.55 -19.92
C LYS A 30 -1.51 0.80 -21.23
N GLN A 31 -1.15 0.12 -22.31
CA GLN A 31 -1.77 0.35 -23.61
C GLN A 31 -3.27 0.02 -23.58
N GLN A 32 -3.65 -1.11 -22.99
CA GLN A 32 -5.05 -1.49 -22.81
C GLN A 32 -5.80 -0.47 -21.96
N ILE A 33 -5.17 0.07 -20.91
CA ILE A 33 -5.78 1.12 -20.07
C ILE A 33 -6.00 2.40 -20.87
N ILE A 34 -5.05 2.79 -21.74
CA ILE A 34 -5.20 3.95 -22.63
C ILE A 34 -6.36 3.73 -23.60
N ASP A 35 -6.39 2.59 -24.28
CA ASP A 35 -7.42 2.26 -25.27
C ASP A 35 -8.82 2.26 -24.63
N LEU A 36 -8.98 1.58 -23.48
CA LEU A 36 -10.22 1.58 -22.69
C LEU A 36 -10.65 2.98 -22.25
N THR A 37 -9.70 3.86 -21.95
CA THR A 37 -10.01 5.24 -21.53
C THR A 37 -10.43 6.10 -22.73
N LEU A 38 -9.87 5.86 -23.91
CA LEU A 38 -10.21 6.57 -25.13
C LEU A 38 -11.61 6.20 -25.66
N ASP A 39 -12.07 4.98 -25.36
CA ASP A 39 -13.41 4.48 -25.72
C ASP A 39 -14.53 5.03 -24.81
N LEU A 40 -14.19 5.63 -23.67
CA LEU A 40 -15.16 6.26 -22.78
C LEU A 40 -15.59 7.65 -23.31
N PRO A 41 -16.84 8.07 -23.05
CA PRO A 41 -17.28 9.44 -23.32
C PRO A 41 -16.35 10.43 -22.61
N ARG A 42 -15.62 11.23 -23.38
CA ARG A 42 -14.57 12.13 -22.91
C ARG A 42 -14.80 13.55 -23.37
N ASP A 43 -14.17 14.48 -22.67
CA ASP A 43 -14.19 15.89 -23.06
C ASP A 43 -13.57 16.01 -24.46
N PRO A 44 -14.31 16.55 -25.46
CA PRO A 44 -13.81 16.72 -26.82
C PRO A 44 -12.57 17.62 -26.92
N ARG A 45 -12.24 18.36 -25.86
CA ARG A 45 -11.02 19.19 -25.79
C ARG A 45 -9.74 18.39 -25.58
N LEU A 46 -9.83 17.13 -25.14
CA LEU A 46 -8.66 16.30 -24.86
C LEU A 46 -8.24 15.51 -26.10
N THR A 47 -7.01 15.72 -26.56
CA THR A 47 -6.44 14.90 -27.64
C THR A 47 -6.08 13.50 -27.12
N ALA A 48 -6.04 12.51 -28.01
CA ALA A 48 -5.66 11.14 -27.62
C ALA A 48 -4.23 11.08 -27.04
N GLU A 49 -3.32 11.89 -27.59
CA GLU A 49 -1.94 12.03 -27.10
C GLU A 49 -1.89 12.60 -25.67
N GLN A 50 -2.72 13.59 -25.35
CA GLN A 50 -2.80 14.15 -24.00
C GLN A 50 -3.29 13.11 -22.99
N VAL A 51 -4.28 12.29 -23.36
CA VAL A 51 -4.79 11.20 -22.51
C VAL A 51 -3.71 10.14 -22.30
N ALA A 52 -3.07 9.67 -23.38
CA ALA A 52 -2.01 8.66 -23.31
C ALA A 52 -0.81 9.14 -22.48
N GLY A 53 -0.38 10.39 -22.66
CA GLY A 53 0.67 11.03 -21.88
C GLY A 53 0.30 11.14 -20.40
N GLY A 54 -0.93 11.62 -20.11
CA GLY A 54 -1.43 11.75 -18.74
C GLY A 54 -1.48 10.40 -18.00
N ILE A 55 -2.06 9.37 -18.63
CA ILE A 55 -2.12 8.02 -18.06
C ILE A 55 -0.71 7.47 -17.81
N THR A 56 0.20 7.64 -18.77
CA THR A 56 1.59 7.17 -18.63
C THR A 56 2.27 7.83 -17.42
N THR A 57 2.20 9.15 -17.30
CA THR A 57 2.80 9.88 -16.17
C THR A 57 2.19 9.45 -14.84
N VAL A 58 0.86 9.36 -14.77
CA VAL A 58 0.14 8.96 -13.56
C VAL A 58 0.52 7.55 -13.09
N LEU A 59 0.61 6.58 -14.01
CA LEU A 59 1.01 5.21 -13.68
C LEU A 59 2.45 5.14 -13.16
N TRP A 60 3.37 5.90 -13.74
CA TRP A 60 4.75 5.99 -13.24
C TRP A 60 4.82 6.63 -11.87
N THR A 61 4.11 7.74 -11.65
CA THR A 61 4.03 8.39 -10.33
C THR A 61 3.53 7.42 -9.26
N PHE A 62 2.52 6.62 -9.57
CA PHE A 62 2.01 5.63 -8.60
C PHE A 62 2.96 4.46 -8.38
N LEU A 63 3.68 3.99 -9.40
CA LEU A 63 4.70 2.97 -9.19
C LEU A 63 5.79 3.48 -8.24
N VAL A 64 6.30 4.70 -8.46
CA VAL A 64 7.31 5.30 -7.57
C VAL A 64 6.77 5.45 -6.15
N GLY A 65 5.54 5.97 -6.02
CA GLY A 65 4.86 6.05 -4.72
C GLY A 65 4.76 4.69 -4.03
N ALA A 66 4.32 3.64 -4.75
CA ALA A 66 4.22 2.30 -4.21
C ALA A 66 5.56 1.74 -3.72
N ILE A 67 6.65 1.99 -4.46
CA ILE A 67 8.00 1.58 -4.06
C ILE A 67 8.42 2.29 -2.76
N VAL A 68 8.16 3.60 -2.65
CA VAL A 68 8.47 4.38 -1.44
C VAL A 68 7.66 3.86 -0.24
N PHE A 69 6.35 3.64 -0.40
CA PHE A 69 5.51 3.10 0.66
C PHE A 69 5.91 1.67 1.05
N ALA A 70 6.27 0.82 0.09
CA ALA A 70 6.80 -0.51 0.34
C ALA A 70 8.10 -0.44 1.18
N ALA A 71 9.03 0.44 0.81
CA ALA A 71 10.26 0.63 1.58
C ALA A 71 9.98 1.10 3.02
N LEU A 72 9.04 2.03 3.20
CA LEU A 72 8.62 2.50 4.53
C LEU A 72 7.94 1.38 5.34
N PHE A 73 7.04 0.60 4.73
CA PHE A 73 6.43 -0.55 5.39
C PHE A 73 7.48 -1.55 5.85
N LEU A 74 8.43 -1.91 4.99
CA LEU A 74 9.52 -2.83 5.35
C LEU A 74 10.38 -2.27 6.50
N LEU A 75 10.75 -0.99 6.43
CA LEU A 75 11.57 -0.32 7.45
C LEU A 75 10.86 -0.28 8.80
N PHE A 76 9.58 0.12 8.82
CA PHE A 76 8.84 0.21 10.08
C PHE A 76 8.36 -1.15 10.57
N ALA A 77 8.12 -2.12 9.69
CA ALA A 77 7.88 -3.51 10.09
C ALA A 77 9.11 -4.12 10.75
N TRP A 78 10.32 -3.81 10.24
CA TRP A 78 11.57 -4.17 10.89
C TRP A 78 11.73 -3.49 12.26
N LYS A 79 11.43 -2.18 12.38
CA LYS A 79 11.44 -1.51 13.71
C LYS A 79 10.38 -2.02 14.67
N ALA A 80 9.20 -2.40 14.17
CA ALA A 80 8.13 -2.99 14.97
C ALA A 80 8.51 -4.39 15.46
N LYS A 81 9.33 -5.12 14.70
CA LYS A 81 9.93 -6.38 15.12
C LYS A 81 10.84 -6.21 16.34
N ASP A 82 11.49 -5.08 16.49
CA ASP A 82 12.32 -4.77 17.67
C ASP A 82 11.50 -4.23 18.87
N GLY A 83 10.16 -4.24 18.78
CA GLY A 83 9.27 -3.77 19.87
C GLY A 83 9.13 -2.25 19.96
N THR A 84 9.58 -1.52 18.94
CA THR A 84 9.49 -0.06 18.91
C THR A 84 8.04 0.41 18.85
N ARG A 85 7.57 1.13 19.88
CA ARG A 85 6.18 1.61 19.96
C ARG A 85 5.82 2.59 18.84
N SER A 86 6.72 3.51 18.49
CA SER A 86 6.47 4.50 17.43
C SER A 86 6.25 3.84 16.07
N ALA A 87 6.91 2.70 15.82
CA ALA A 87 6.75 1.95 14.58
C ALA A 87 5.31 1.45 14.38
N ARG A 88 4.61 1.05 15.46
CA ARG A 88 3.21 0.63 15.36
C ARG A 88 2.29 1.77 14.90
N THR A 89 2.45 2.95 15.49
CA THR A 89 1.65 4.12 15.11
C THR A 89 1.94 4.52 13.67
N VAL A 90 3.21 4.58 13.27
CA VAL A 90 3.60 4.94 11.90
C VAL A 90 3.07 3.94 10.89
N LEU A 91 3.21 2.63 11.14
CA LEU A 91 2.65 1.59 10.26
C LEU A 91 1.14 1.74 10.11
N THR A 92 0.43 2.06 11.19
CA THR A 92 -1.03 2.24 11.15
C THR A 92 -1.42 3.45 10.33
N VAL A 93 -0.70 4.58 10.47
CA VAL A 93 -0.94 5.78 9.66
C VAL A 93 -0.66 5.48 8.19
N LEU A 94 0.46 4.84 7.88
CA LEU A 94 0.79 4.43 6.52
C LEU A 94 -0.26 3.46 5.96
N ALA A 95 -0.75 2.50 6.77
CA ALA A 95 -1.80 1.57 6.39
C ALA A 95 -3.06 2.31 5.94
N VAL A 96 -3.54 3.24 6.77
CA VAL A 96 -4.75 4.02 6.50
C VAL A 96 -4.58 4.84 5.23
N VAL A 97 -3.46 5.57 5.10
CA VAL A 97 -3.19 6.38 3.91
C VAL A 97 -3.14 5.51 2.66
N THR A 98 -2.43 4.38 2.69
CA THR A 98 -2.32 3.48 1.54
C THR A 98 -3.66 2.86 1.17
N VAL A 99 -4.46 2.39 2.15
CA VAL A 99 -5.77 1.80 1.88
C VAL A 99 -6.73 2.83 1.29
N VAL A 100 -6.81 4.03 1.89
CA VAL A 100 -7.66 5.12 1.36
C VAL A 100 -7.23 5.48 -0.06
N PHE A 101 -5.93 5.63 -0.29
CA PHE A 101 -5.39 5.95 -1.60
C PHE A 101 -5.73 4.87 -2.65
N GLN A 102 -5.54 3.59 -2.33
CA GLN A 102 -5.86 2.52 -3.26
C GLN A 102 -7.36 2.46 -3.56
N VAL A 103 -8.23 2.59 -2.55
CA VAL A 103 -9.68 2.56 -2.74
C VAL A 103 -10.19 3.73 -3.59
N LEU A 104 -9.65 4.95 -3.39
CA LEU A 104 -10.12 6.13 -4.12
C LEU A 104 -9.68 6.16 -5.59
N PHE A 105 -8.46 5.71 -5.88
CA PHE A 105 -7.88 5.89 -7.19
C PHE A 105 -7.94 4.63 -8.06
N PHE A 106 -7.89 3.41 -7.49
CA PHE A 106 -7.82 2.18 -8.29
C PHE A 106 -8.33 0.93 -7.57
N THR A 107 -9.41 0.35 -8.09
CA THR A 107 -9.88 -0.98 -7.69
C THR A 107 -9.50 -2.02 -8.75
N ASN A 108 -8.41 -2.74 -8.51
CA ASN A 108 -8.07 -3.99 -9.22
C ASN A 108 -7.89 -5.07 -8.14
N GLU A 109 -8.22 -6.32 -8.44
CA GLU A 109 -8.09 -7.49 -7.57
C GLU A 109 -6.74 -7.54 -6.84
N ALA A 110 -5.63 -7.25 -7.54
CA ALA A 110 -4.30 -7.24 -6.92
C ALA A 110 -4.15 -6.14 -5.84
N LYS A 111 -4.73 -4.96 -6.07
CA LYS A 111 -4.71 -3.82 -5.13
C LYS A 111 -5.63 -4.08 -3.93
N LEU A 112 -6.78 -4.72 -4.16
CA LEU A 112 -7.68 -5.18 -3.10
C LEU A 112 -7.00 -6.21 -2.20
N LEU A 113 -6.27 -7.17 -2.79
CA LEU A 113 -5.48 -8.13 -2.03
C LEU A 113 -4.41 -7.44 -1.18
N ALA A 114 -3.69 -6.47 -1.75
CA ALA A 114 -2.72 -5.68 -0.98
C ALA A 114 -3.39 -4.96 0.20
N CYS A 115 -4.55 -4.34 0.01
CA CYS A 115 -5.30 -3.70 1.09
C CYS A 115 -5.71 -4.68 2.18
N ALA A 116 -6.22 -5.86 1.82
CA ALA A 116 -6.59 -6.89 2.78
C ALA A 116 -5.37 -7.36 3.61
N LEU A 117 -4.22 -7.54 2.97
CA LEU A 117 -2.97 -7.89 3.65
C LEU A 117 -2.50 -6.79 4.60
N ILE A 118 -2.56 -5.51 4.18
CA ILE A 118 -2.21 -4.35 5.02
C ILE A 118 -3.11 -4.28 6.26
N ILE A 119 -4.42 -4.48 6.09
CA ILE A 119 -5.38 -4.48 7.19
C ILE A 119 -5.07 -5.62 8.16
N ALA A 120 -4.90 -6.85 7.64
CA ALA A 120 -4.55 -8.00 8.45
C ALA A 120 -3.23 -7.80 9.21
N ALA A 121 -2.19 -7.30 8.54
CA ALA A 121 -0.89 -7.00 9.13
C ALA A 121 -1.03 -6.00 10.29
N THR A 122 -1.86 -4.97 10.09
CA THR A 122 -2.13 -3.93 11.09
C THR A 122 -2.87 -4.52 12.28
N VAL A 123 -3.96 -5.27 12.06
CA VAL A 123 -4.74 -5.92 13.13
C VAL A 123 -3.83 -6.81 14.00
N CYS A 124 -2.92 -7.58 13.38
CA CYS A 124 -1.96 -8.41 14.10
C CYS A 124 -1.09 -7.64 15.12
N LEU A 125 -0.79 -6.35 14.89
CA LEU A 125 -0.03 -5.52 15.83
C LEU A 125 -0.85 -5.04 17.05
N TYR A 126 -2.18 -5.10 16.97
CA TYR A 126 -3.10 -4.65 18.01
C TYR A 126 -3.78 -5.80 18.77
N LEU A 127 -3.52 -7.05 18.39
CA LEU A 127 -4.01 -8.21 19.13
C LEU A 127 -3.59 -8.14 20.61
N PRO A 128 -4.45 -8.58 21.55
CA PRO A 128 -4.18 -8.51 22.99
C PRO A 128 -2.90 -9.24 23.39
N SER A 129 -2.57 -10.33 22.69
CA SER A 129 -1.32 -11.09 22.87
C SER A 129 -0.05 -10.34 22.44
N ALA A 130 -0.16 -9.31 21.61
CA ALA A 130 0.95 -8.44 21.21
C ALA A 130 1.09 -7.18 22.09
N ARG A 131 0.08 -6.85 22.91
CA ARG A 131 0.10 -5.64 23.76
C ARG A 131 1.28 -5.55 24.73
N PRO A 132 1.70 -6.62 25.43
CA PRO A 132 2.84 -6.55 26.37
C PRO A 132 4.15 -6.22 25.66
N TYR A 133 4.26 -6.51 24.36
CA TYR A 133 5.46 -6.29 23.55
C TYR A 133 5.68 -4.81 23.18
N PHE A 134 4.64 -3.97 23.31
CA PHE A 134 4.71 -2.53 23.08
C PHE A 134 4.33 -1.78 24.36
N PRO A 135 5.27 -1.61 25.33
CA PRO A 135 4.97 -1.07 26.65
C PRO A 135 4.44 0.38 26.59
N LYS A 136 3.48 0.69 27.46
CA LYS A 136 2.96 2.05 27.65
C LYS A 136 4.02 2.91 28.35
N LEU A 137 4.11 4.19 28.00
CA LEU A 137 4.96 5.12 28.75
C LEU A 137 4.53 5.14 30.22
N PRO A 138 5.47 5.19 31.18
CA PRO A 138 5.12 5.51 32.56
C PRO A 138 4.34 6.82 32.57
N LYS A 139 3.20 6.87 33.26
CA LYS A 139 2.52 8.13 33.51
C LYS A 139 3.49 9.01 34.31
N ARG A 140 3.94 10.12 33.72
CA ARG A 140 4.59 11.21 34.46
C ARG A 140 3.52 12.08 35.09
#